data_AF-A0A0J5H052-F1
#
_entry.id   AF-A0A0J5H052-F1
#
_cell.length_a   1.000
_cell.length_b   1.000
_cell.length_c   1.000
_cell.angle_alpha   90.00
_cell.angle_beta   90.00
_cell.angle_gamma   90.00
#
_symmetry.space_group_name_H-M   'P 1'
#
loop_
_entity.id
_entity.type
_entity.pdbx_description
1 polymer ?
#
loop_
_entity_poly.entity_id
_entity_poly.type
_entity_poly.pdbx_seq_one_letter_code
_entity_poly.pdbx_strand_id
1 'polypeptide(L)'
;MNQDLRVQLPLWTIVFCILLMPLTYSLVQLFDLMIHNFDAFFVVNGTETSFNWSLTPIHILIVSVVLLLLFYIAFFKRYRKHNKENPGGKLYLFVFHRPGELLEDDEMLQQVSKNATRKVYILYANALPLLALLMVIPIHRFYFIMGILIVIIVQNFLFYREIRQYFSGNYTFTDSNNGTDRKLSRMNKNIVRGIMLFSLAIFVLTAGRIAKIHSNSQSILPQMEACMDKGGTAVVESGSLWSLTKFTCE
;
A
#
# COMPACT_ATOMS: atom_id res chain seq x y z
N MET A 1 9.65 -21.26 23.94
CA MET A 1 10.10 -20.34 22.86
C MET A 1 9.01 -19.86 21.90
N ASN A 2 7.97 -20.64 21.56
CA ASN A 2 6.89 -20.18 20.65
C ASN A 2 6.07 -18.97 21.15
N GLN A 3 6.20 -18.61 22.42
CA GLN A 3 5.56 -17.45 23.04
C GLN A 3 6.51 -16.25 23.22
N ASP A 4 7.71 -16.30 22.65
CA ASP A 4 8.60 -15.14 22.67
C ASP A 4 8.00 -14.02 21.82
N LEU A 5 7.97 -12.81 22.38
CA LEU A 5 7.48 -11.63 21.67
C LEU A 5 8.35 -11.33 20.46
N ARG A 6 9.68 -11.57 20.53
CA ARG A 6 10.63 -11.32 19.43
C ARG A 6 10.26 -12.04 18.15
N VAL A 7 9.85 -13.30 18.27
CA VAL A 7 9.40 -14.14 17.15
C VAL A 7 8.03 -13.72 16.65
N GLN A 8 7.19 -13.17 17.53
CA GLN A 8 5.84 -12.73 17.21
C GLN A 8 5.77 -11.29 16.67
N LEU A 9 6.83 -10.48 16.81
CA LEU A 9 6.86 -9.09 16.35
C LEU A 9 6.38 -8.90 14.91
N PRO A 10 6.79 -9.72 13.92
CA PRO A 10 6.30 -9.56 12.55
C PRO A 10 4.79 -9.76 12.42
N LEU A 11 4.18 -10.64 13.25
CA LEU A 11 2.72 -10.79 13.28
C LEU A 11 2.02 -9.55 13.83
N TRP A 12 2.57 -8.95 14.89
CA TRP A 12 2.05 -7.68 15.42
C TRP A 12 2.14 -6.57 14.37
N THR A 13 3.22 -6.52 13.59
CA THR A 13 3.35 -5.60 12.44
C THR A 13 2.30 -5.87 11.36
N ILE A 14 2.03 -7.13 11.02
CA ILE A 14 0.97 -7.47 10.05
C ILE A 14 -0.39 -6.97 10.53
N VAL A 15 -0.74 -7.27 11.80
CA VAL A 15 -2.00 -6.80 12.38
C VAL A 15 -2.05 -5.27 12.33
N PHE A 16 -0.99 -4.59 12.77
CA PHE A 16 -0.89 -3.13 12.69
C PHE A 16 -1.14 -2.60 11.26
N CYS A 17 -0.48 -3.18 10.25
CA CYS A 17 -0.67 -2.79 8.86
C CYS A 17 -2.12 -3.00 8.39
N ILE A 18 -2.78 -4.09 8.79
CA ILE A 18 -4.19 -4.35 8.48
C ILE A 18 -5.10 -3.30 9.12
N LEU A 19 -4.84 -2.91 10.38
CA LEU A 19 -5.61 -1.86 11.05
C LEU A 19 -5.34 -0.47 10.46
N LEU A 20 -4.16 -0.26 9.87
CA LEU A 20 -3.80 0.98 9.19
C LEU A 20 -4.54 1.16 7.86
N MET A 21 -4.93 0.06 7.18
CA MET A 21 -5.64 0.12 5.90
C MET A 21 -6.92 0.98 5.94
N PRO A 22 -7.91 0.73 6.82
CA PRO A 22 -9.12 1.56 6.88
C PRO A 22 -8.83 3.01 7.32
N LEU A 23 -7.81 3.24 8.15
CA LEU A 23 -7.37 4.59 8.50
C LEU A 23 -6.86 5.34 7.26
N THR A 24 -5.97 4.71 6.49
CA THR A 24 -5.42 5.33 5.26
C THR A 24 -6.50 5.56 4.21
N TYR A 25 -7.46 4.65 4.06
CA TYR A 25 -8.63 4.84 3.21
C TYR A 25 -9.41 6.11 3.58
N SER A 26 -9.76 6.22 4.86
CA SER A 26 -10.51 7.35 5.39
C SER A 26 -9.75 8.67 5.21
N LEU A 27 -8.45 8.71 5.57
CA LEU A 27 -7.63 9.90 5.42
C LEU A 27 -7.54 10.35 3.96
N VAL A 28 -7.24 9.43 3.04
CA VAL A 28 -7.14 9.76 1.62
C VAL A 28 -8.43 10.37 1.11
N GLN A 29 -9.58 9.77 1.44
CA GLN A 29 -10.89 10.27 1.02
C GLN A 29 -11.25 11.62 1.65
N LEU A 30 -10.94 11.82 2.93
CA LEU A 30 -11.14 13.12 3.58
C LEU A 30 -10.30 14.21 2.92
N PHE A 31 -9.04 13.93 2.59
CA PHE A 31 -8.19 14.88 1.86
C PHE A 31 -8.73 15.16 0.46
N ASP A 32 -9.22 14.16 -0.27
CA ASP A 32 -9.81 14.36 -1.61
C ASP A 32 -11.08 15.20 -1.54
N LEU A 33 -11.97 14.91 -0.60
CA LEU A 33 -13.16 15.73 -0.37
C LEU A 33 -12.78 17.15 0.04
N MET A 34 -11.74 17.36 0.87
CA MET A 34 -11.40 18.71 1.34
C MET A 34 -10.85 19.57 0.22
N ILE A 35 -10.11 18.98 -0.70
CA ILE A 35 -9.47 19.70 -1.82
C ILE A 35 -10.46 19.92 -2.97
N HIS A 36 -11.28 18.91 -3.28
CA HIS A 36 -12.09 18.92 -4.51
C HIS A 36 -13.58 19.20 -4.27
N ASN A 37 -14.12 18.92 -3.08
CA ASN A 37 -15.55 19.01 -2.76
C ASN A 37 -15.75 19.63 -1.36
N PHE A 38 -15.21 20.82 -1.14
CA PHE A 38 -15.24 21.49 0.17
C PHE A 38 -16.68 21.68 0.70
N ASP A 39 -17.64 21.93 -0.18
CA ASP A 39 -19.06 22.10 0.16
C ASP A 39 -19.68 20.83 0.77
N ALA A 40 -19.10 19.64 0.53
CA ALA A 40 -19.55 18.40 1.15
C ALA A 40 -19.27 18.37 2.67
N PHE A 41 -18.29 19.15 3.15
CA PHE A 41 -17.94 19.25 4.57
C PHE A 41 -18.79 20.26 5.35
N PHE A 42 -19.29 21.30 4.67
CA PHE A 42 -20.02 22.38 5.32
C PHE A 42 -21.42 22.48 4.73
N VAL A 43 -22.41 22.07 5.51
CA VAL A 43 -23.82 22.25 5.13
C VAL A 43 -24.26 23.63 5.61
N VAL A 44 -24.62 24.48 4.65
CA VAL A 44 -25.17 25.81 4.91
C VAL A 44 -26.69 25.70 5.03
N ASN A 45 -27.22 25.81 6.25
CA ASN A 45 -28.65 25.89 6.50
C ASN A 45 -29.00 27.34 6.87
N GLY A 46 -29.29 28.17 5.87
CA GLY A 46 -29.56 29.59 6.08
C GLY A 46 -28.31 30.37 6.47
N THR A 47 -28.29 30.98 7.66
CA THR A 47 -27.15 31.78 8.17
C THR A 47 -26.15 30.95 8.97
N GLU A 48 -26.42 29.67 9.23
CA GLU A 48 -25.56 28.81 10.03
C GLU A 48 -24.80 27.82 9.13
N THR A 49 -23.48 27.80 9.29
CA THR A 49 -22.60 26.81 8.68
C THR A 49 -22.34 25.69 9.66
N SER A 50 -22.82 24.48 9.37
CA SER A 50 -22.61 23.30 10.21
C SER A 50 -21.69 22.30 9.54
N PHE A 51 -20.87 21.62 10.35
CA PHE A 51 -19.99 20.57 9.84
C PHE A 51 -20.76 19.28 9.57
N ASN A 52 -20.55 18.68 8.40
CA ASN A 52 -21.23 17.47 7.99
C ASN A 52 -20.63 16.22 8.65
N TRP A 53 -21.14 15.90 9.84
CA TRP A 53 -20.73 14.70 10.58
C TRP A 53 -21.17 13.39 9.91
N SER A 54 -22.12 13.42 8.97
CA SER A 54 -22.67 12.22 8.33
C SER A 54 -21.77 11.58 7.27
N LEU A 55 -20.60 12.19 7.00
CA LEU A 55 -19.65 11.69 6.02
C LEU A 55 -19.08 10.33 6.45
N THR A 56 -19.31 9.31 5.62
CA THR A 56 -18.80 7.94 5.85
C THR A 56 -17.30 7.87 6.14
N PRO A 57 -16.41 8.64 5.45
CA PRO A 57 -14.99 8.65 5.77
C PRO A 57 -14.70 9.05 7.22
N ILE A 58 -15.47 9.95 7.83
CA ILE A 58 -15.29 10.39 9.22
C ILE A 58 -15.60 9.24 10.19
N HIS A 59 -16.68 8.51 9.95
CA HIS A 59 -17.03 7.36 10.80
C HIS A 59 -15.95 6.28 10.74
N ILE A 60 -15.45 5.96 9.54
CA ILE A 60 -14.35 5.01 9.35
C ILE A 60 -13.08 5.51 10.05
N LEU A 61 -12.79 6.82 10.01
CA LEU A 61 -11.65 7.43 10.71
C LEU A 61 -11.74 7.12 12.22
N ILE A 62 -12.88 7.46 12.83
CA ILE A 62 -13.09 7.34 14.28
C ILE A 62 -12.94 5.88 14.71
N VAL A 63 -13.59 4.96 14.00
CA VAL A 63 -13.50 3.53 14.29
C VAL A 63 -12.05 3.04 14.16
N SER A 64 -11.35 3.44 13.10
CA SER A 64 -9.95 3.04 12.87
C SER A 64 -9.01 3.57 13.95
N VAL A 65 -9.19 4.82 14.40
CA VAL A 65 -8.41 5.42 15.48
C VAL A 65 -8.65 4.69 16.80
N VAL A 66 -9.90 4.39 17.15
CA VAL A 66 -10.24 3.63 18.37
C VAL A 66 -9.61 2.24 18.32
N LEU A 67 -9.71 1.55 17.19
CA LEU A 67 -9.15 0.21 17.00
C LEU A 67 -7.61 0.21 17.13
N LEU A 68 -6.95 1.22 16.56
CA LEU A 68 -5.50 1.40 16.69
C LEU A 68 -5.09 1.69 18.15
N LEU A 69 -5.85 2.52 18.88
CA LEU A 69 -5.59 2.78 20.29
C LEU A 69 -5.70 1.48 21.12
N LEU A 70 -6.74 0.67 20.88
CA LEU A 70 -6.90 -0.63 21.54
C LEU A 70 -5.73 -1.57 21.21
N PHE A 71 -5.29 -1.60 19.94
CA PHE A 71 -4.12 -2.36 19.52
C PHE A 71 -2.85 -1.92 20.27
N TYR A 72 -2.58 -0.61 20.35
CA TYR A 72 -1.40 -0.09 21.06
C TYR A 72 -1.43 -0.44 22.55
N ILE A 73 -2.61 -0.36 23.20
CA ILE A 73 -2.76 -0.77 24.60
C ILE A 73 -2.44 -2.27 24.76
N ALA A 74 -2.95 -3.13 23.88
CA ALA A 74 -2.70 -4.56 23.91
C ALA A 74 -1.21 -4.88 23.66
N PHE A 75 -0.62 -4.26 22.65
CA PHE A 75 0.81 -4.41 22.32
C PHE A 75 1.69 -3.95 23.49
N PHE A 76 1.39 -2.81 24.09
CA PHE A 76 2.16 -2.26 25.20
C PHE A 76 2.09 -3.15 26.46
N LYS A 77 0.91 -3.69 26.78
CA LYS A 77 0.76 -4.69 27.86
C LYS A 77 1.64 -5.91 27.60
N ARG A 78 1.62 -6.43 26.37
CA ARG A 78 2.42 -7.60 25.97
C ARG A 78 3.93 -7.31 26.01
N TYR A 79 4.34 -6.15 25.52
CA TYR A 79 5.71 -5.65 25.55
C TYR A 79 6.25 -5.52 26.98
N ARG A 80 5.49 -4.88 27.88
CA ARG A 80 5.86 -4.78 29.31
C ARG A 80 6.01 -6.14 29.97
N LYS A 81 5.08 -7.06 29.70
CA LYS A 81 5.15 -8.44 30.22
C LYS A 81 6.43 -9.13 29.76
N HIS A 82 6.74 -9.05 28.47
CA HIS A 82 7.95 -9.66 27.91
C HIS A 82 9.24 -9.09 28.51
N ASN A 83 9.36 -7.77 28.65
CA ASN A 83 10.54 -7.12 29.23
C ASN A 83 10.71 -7.41 30.73
N LYS A 84 9.63 -7.70 31.46
CA LYS A 84 9.68 -8.15 32.86
C LYS A 84 10.15 -9.60 32.97
N GLU A 85 9.69 -10.46 32.05
CA GLU A 85 10.04 -11.89 32.00
C GLU A 85 11.47 -12.14 31.49
N ASN A 86 12.00 -11.26 30.63
CA ASN A 86 13.31 -11.43 29.98
C ASN A 86 14.22 -10.21 30.25
N PRO A 87 14.76 -10.06 31.48
CA PRO A 87 15.55 -8.89 31.86
C PRO A 87 16.88 -8.77 31.11
N GLY A 88 17.49 -9.89 30.69
CA GLY A 88 18.72 -9.92 29.88
C GLY A 88 18.47 -9.67 28.39
N GLY A 89 17.21 -9.69 27.95
CA GLY A 89 16.80 -9.59 26.56
C GLY A 89 15.76 -8.52 26.30
N LYS A 90 15.90 -7.35 26.93
CA LYS A 90 14.91 -6.27 26.81
C LYS A 90 14.77 -5.81 25.36
N LEU A 91 13.54 -5.73 24.91
CA LEU A 91 13.19 -5.00 23.70
C LEU A 91 13.12 -3.51 24.05
N TYR A 92 13.54 -2.67 23.11
CA TYR A 92 13.41 -1.22 23.17
C TYR A 92 12.41 -0.78 22.10
N LEU A 93 11.56 0.20 22.42
CA LEU A 93 10.49 0.67 21.52
C LEU A 93 11.03 1.40 20.28
N PHE A 94 12.15 2.11 20.44
CA PHE A 94 12.81 2.83 19.37
C PHE A 94 14.23 2.31 19.25
N VAL A 95 14.49 1.49 18.24
CA VAL A 95 15.85 1.05 17.91
C VAL A 95 16.11 1.33 16.45
N PHE A 96 16.95 2.32 16.20
CA PHE A 96 17.37 2.70 14.85
C PHE A 96 18.41 1.73 14.26
N HIS A 97 19.17 1.03 15.09
CA HIS A 97 20.34 0.25 14.63
C HIS A 97 20.21 -1.27 14.76
N ARG A 98 19.33 -1.78 15.63
CA ARG A 98 19.10 -3.21 15.84
C ARG A 98 17.60 -3.47 15.98
N PRO A 99 16.88 -3.72 14.88
CA PRO A 99 15.48 -4.08 14.99
C PRO A 99 15.37 -5.34 15.85
N GLY A 100 14.47 -5.33 16.84
CA GLY A 100 14.33 -6.42 17.82
C GLY A 100 13.86 -7.76 17.23
N GLU A 101 13.66 -7.81 15.91
CA GLU A 101 13.37 -9.01 15.13
C GLU A 101 14.62 -9.76 14.68
N LEU A 102 15.81 -9.12 14.67
CA LEU A 102 17.07 -9.76 14.34
C LEU A 102 17.59 -10.52 15.56
N LEU A 103 17.63 -11.84 15.42
CA LEU A 103 18.14 -12.75 16.42
C LEU A 103 19.60 -13.06 16.05
N GLU A 104 20.53 -12.26 16.55
CA GLU A 104 21.98 -12.44 16.34
C GLU A 104 22.65 -13.14 17.54
N ASP A 105 21.84 -13.74 18.42
CA ASP A 105 22.31 -14.35 19.67
C ASP A 105 23.12 -15.65 19.43
N ASP A 106 23.01 -16.24 18.23
CA ASP A 106 23.69 -17.48 17.81
C ASP A 106 24.01 -17.43 16.29
N GLU A 107 25.13 -18.01 15.87
CA GLU A 107 25.55 -18.14 14.47
C GLU A 107 24.47 -18.79 13.60
N MET A 108 23.78 -19.80 14.15
CA MET A 108 22.73 -20.53 13.43
C MET A 108 21.49 -19.64 13.19
N LEU A 109 21.12 -18.81 14.17
CA LEU A 109 20.03 -17.83 14.05
C LEU A 109 20.39 -16.70 13.08
N GLN A 110 21.66 -16.30 13.04
CA GLN A 110 22.16 -15.33 12.07
C GLN A 110 22.01 -15.82 10.63
N GLN A 111 22.30 -17.11 10.37
CA GLN A 111 22.11 -17.70 9.04
C GLN A 111 20.64 -17.73 8.61
N VAL A 112 19.72 -18.07 9.52
CA VAL A 112 18.27 -18.05 9.26
C VAL A 112 17.80 -16.62 8.95
N SER A 113 18.23 -15.64 9.75
CA SER A 113 17.91 -14.23 9.53
C SER A 113 18.45 -13.73 8.19
N LYS A 114 19.65 -14.16 7.79
CA LYS A 114 20.22 -13.86 6.46
C LYS A 114 19.40 -14.46 5.32
N ASN A 115 18.92 -15.69 5.48
CA ASN A 115 18.05 -16.32 4.48
C ASN A 115 16.69 -15.62 4.38
N ALA A 116 16.09 -15.24 5.51
CA ALA A 116 14.83 -14.51 5.56
C ALA A 116 14.97 -13.13 4.88
N THR A 117 16.01 -12.37 5.24
CA THR A 117 16.28 -11.05 4.65
C THR A 117 16.58 -11.13 3.16
N ARG A 118 17.27 -12.18 2.68
CA ARG A 118 17.46 -12.41 1.24
C ARG A 118 16.13 -12.55 0.50
N LYS A 119 15.15 -13.26 1.05
CA LYS A 119 13.81 -13.40 0.45
C LYS A 119 13.06 -12.07 0.42
N VAL A 120 13.15 -11.29 1.51
CA VAL A 120 12.56 -9.95 1.60
C VAL A 120 13.20 -8.99 0.59
N TYR A 121 14.52 -9.04 0.42
CA TYR A 121 15.22 -8.24 -0.57
C TYR A 121 14.73 -8.55 -1.99
N ILE A 122 14.58 -9.84 -2.34
CA ILE A 122 14.02 -10.24 -3.64
C ILE A 122 12.59 -9.73 -3.81
N LEU A 123 11.77 -9.76 -2.75
CA LEU A 123 10.42 -9.19 -2.79
C LEU A 123 10.47 -7.69 -3.13
N TYR A 124 11.25 -6.89 -2.39
CA TYR A 124 11.34 -5.45 -2.61
C TYR A 124 11.91 -5.08 -3.99
N ALA A 125 12.94 -5.79 -4.44
CA ALA A 125 13.57 -5.56 -5.74
C ALA A 125 12.58 -5.74 -6.91
N ASN A 126 11.54 -6.58 -6.73
CA ASN A 126 10.51 -6.79 -7.75
C ASN A 126 9.24 -5.95 -7.49
N ALA A 127 8.82 -5.82 -6.24
CA ALA A 127 7.57 -5.16 -5.88
C ALA A 127 7.65 -3.63 -6.05
N LEU A 128 8.77 -3.00 -5.71
CA LEU A 128 8.91 -1.53 -5.82
C LEU A 128 8.85 -1.05 -7.28
N PRO A 129 9.58 -1.65 -8.25
CA PRO A 129 9.43 -1.27 -9.64
C PRO A 129 8.01 -1.50 -10.18
N LEU A 130 7.35 -2.58 -9.75
CA LEU A 130 5.96 -2.85 -10.14
C LEU A 130 4.99 -1.79 -9.59
N LEU A 131 5.15 -1.39 -8.33
CA LEU A 131 4.37 -0.31 -7.72
C LEU A 131 4.64 1.04 -8.39
N ALA A 132 5.90 1.35 -8.71
CA ALA A 132 6.27 2.56 -9.45
C ALA A 132 5.65 2.56 -10.85
N LEU A 133 5.61 1.41 -11.51
CA LEU A 133 4.98 1.28 -12.82
C LEU A 133 3.46 1.47 -12.75
N LEU A 134 2.83 0.96 -11.70
CA LEU A 134 1.41 1.17 -11.47
C LEU A 134 1.07 2.67 -11.37
N MET A 135 2.00 3.51 -10.86
CA MET A 135 1.81 4.96 -10.73
C MET A 135 1.65 5.69 -12.07
N VAL A 136 2.09 5.08 -13.18
CA VAL A 136 1.89 5.63 -14.52
C VAL A 136 0.41 5.59 -14.93
N ILE A 137 -0.36 4.67 -14.34
CA ILE A 137 -1.81 4.60 -14.56
C ILE A 137 -2.48 5.63 -13.64
N PRO A 138 -3.44 6.43 -14.13
CA PRO A 138 -4.18 7.40 -13.32
C PRO A 138 -5.19 6.70 -12.39
N ILE A 139 -4.67 5.88 -11.48
CA ILE A 139 -5.40 5.17 -10.44
C ILE A 139 -5.45 6.06 -9.20
N HIS A 140 -6.54 5.96 -8.45
CA HIS A 140 -6.70 6.69 -7.20
C HIS A 140 -5.55 6.41 -6.22
N ARG A 141 -5.01 7.46 -5.58
CA ARG A 141 -3.78 7.38 -4.76
C ARG A 141 -3.84 6.34 -3.64
N PHE A 142 -5.05 6.06 -3.14
CA PHE A 142 -5.34 5.01 -2.18
C PHE A 142 -4.76 3.63 -2.57
N TYR A 143 -4.88 3.23 -3.83
CA TYR A 143 -4.44 1.90 -4.26
C TYR A 143 -2.92 1.72 -4.18
N PHE A 144 -2.14 2.79 -4.34
CA PHE A 144 -0.68 2.73 -4.15
C PHE A 144 -0.31 2.52 -2.69
N ILE A 145 -0.97 3.25 -1.78
CA ILE A 145 -0.75 3.11 -0.33
C ILE A 145 -1.11 1.68 0.10
N MET A 146 -2.24 1.15 -0.39
CA MET A 146 -2.63 -0.24 -0.14
C MET A 146 -1.62 -1.25 -0.68
N GLY A 147 -1.11 -1.02 -1.90
CA GLY A 147 -0.06 -1.86 -2.48
C GLY A 147 1.20 -1.90 -1.62
N ILE A 148 1.65 -0.76 -1.11
CA ILE A 148 2.79 -0.67 -0.19
C ILE A 148 2.50 -1.45 1.11
N LEU A 149 1.32 -1.26 1.72
CA LEU A 149 0.94 -1.99 2.94
C LEU A 149 0.90 -3.51 2.72
N ILE A 150 0.41 -3.96 1.56
CA ILE A 150 0.41 -5.38 1.19
C ILE A 150 1.85 -5.91 1.08
N VAL A 151 2.76 -5.17 0.45
CA VAL A 151 4.18 -5.56 0.36
C VAL A 151 4.80 -5.69 1.76
N ILE A 152 4.51 -4.75 2.67
CA ILE A 152 4.97 -4.81 4.06
C ILE A 152 4.38 -6.03 4.79
N ILE A 153 3.10 -6.34 4.59
CA ILE A 153 2.46 -7.54 5.17
C ILE A 153 3.14 -8.81 4.66
N VAL A 154 3.36 -8.92 3.35
CA VAL A 154 4.02 -10.08 2.73
C VAL A 154 5.47 -10.22 3.24
N GLN A 155 6.21 -9.12 3.37
CA GLN A 155 7.54 -9.12 3.99
C GLN A 155 7.49 -9.74 5.38
N ASN A 156 6.64 -9.21 6.26
CA ASN A 156 6.56 -9.63 7.66
C ASN A 156 6.10 -11.09 7.75
N PHE A 157 5.22 -11.52 6.85
CA PHE A 157 4.76 -12.91 6.77
C PHE A 157 5.89 -13.87 6.35
N LEU A 158 6.65 -13.51 5.32
CA LEU A 158 7.81 -14.29 4.87
C LEU A 158 8.84 -14.43 5.99
N PHE A 159 9.14 -13.33 6.67
CA PHE A 159 10.08 -13.30 7.78
C PHE A 159 9.60 -14.17 8.96
N TYR A 160 8.34 -14.01 9.38
CA TYR A 160 7.73 -14.84 10.42
C TYR A 160 7.77 -16.33 10.09
N ARG A 161 7.44 -16.70 8.85
CA ARG A 161 7.41 -18.09 8.43
C ARG A 161 8.78 -18.73 8.52
N GLU A 162 9.83 -18.02 8.08
CA GLU A 162 11.20 -18.52 8.13
C GLU A 162 11.68 -18.76 9.57
N ILE A 163 11.46 -17.77 10.44
CA ILE A 163 11.86 -17.85 11.84
C ILE A 163 11.06 -18.94 12.56
N ARG A 164 9.75 -19.03 12.33
CA ARG A 164 8.90 -20.06 12.94
C ARG A 164 9.31 -21.46 12.50
N GLN A 165 9.65 -21.64 11.23
CA GLN A 165 10.11 -22.93 10.73
C GLN A 165 11.37 -23.38 11.47
N TYR A 166 12.31 -22.46 11.72
CA TYR A 166 13.48 -22.72 12.54
C TYR A 166 13.14 -23.16 13.96
N PHE A 167 12.33 -22.40 14.69
CA PHE A 167 11.95 -22.75 16.06
C PHE A 167 11.06 -24.00 16.18
N SER A 168 10.40 -24.41 15.09
CA SER A 168 9.61 -25.64 15.05
C SER A 168 10.44 -26.91 14.84
N GLY A 169 11.75 -26.80 14.61
CA GLY A 169 12.63 -27.95 14.36
C GLY A 169 12.57 -28.52 12.94
N ASN A 170 11.67 -28.01 12.09
CA ASN A 170 11.51 -28.45 10.69
C ASN A 170 12.42 -27.66 9.71
N TYR A 171 13.55 -27.15 10.19
CA TYR A 171 14.46 -26.39 9.34
C TYR A 171 15.42 -27.34 8.63
N THR A 172 15.33 -27.35 7.30
CA THR A 172 16.32 -28.01 6.47
C THR A 172 17.34 -26.96 6.06
N PHE A 173 18.58 -27.11 6.53
CA PHE A 173 19.68 -26.35 5.96
C PHE A 173 19.77 -26.74 4.50
N THR A 174 19.27 -25.87 3.64
CA THR A 174 19.40 -26.06 2.20
C THR A 174 20.86 -25.84 1.89
N ASP A 175 21.63 -26.93 1.83
CA ASP A 175 22.94 -26.90 1.21
C ASP A 175 22.77 -26.28 -0.17
N SER A 176 23.64 -25.33 -0.49
CA SER A 176 23.68 -24.58 -1.74
C SER A 176 23.89 -25.54 -2.91
N ASN A 177 22.86 -26.28 -3.28
CA ASN A 177 22.89 -27.22 -4.37
C ASN A 177 22.29 -26.52 -5.60
N ASN A 178 23.08 -26.44 -6.66
CA ASN A 178 22.90 -25.67 -7.90
C ASN A 178 21.50 -25.78 -8.57
N GLY A 179 20.64 -26.72 -8.16
CA GLY A 179 19.29 -26.92 -8.70
C GLY A 179 18.25 -25.90 -8.24
N THR A 180 18.29 -25.45 -6.98
CA THR A 180 17.27 -24.55 -6.41
C THR A 180 17.47 -23.12 -6.93
N ASP A 181 18.72 -22.66 -7.01
CA ASP A 181 19.08 -21.37 -7.63
C ASP A 181 18.76 -21.33 -9.12
N ARG A 182 18.91 -22.44 -9.85
CA ARG A 182 18.47 -22.55 -11.26
C ARG A 182 16.95 -22.46 -11.40
N LYS A 183 16.17 -23.01 -10.48
CA LYS A 183 14.70 -22.89 -10.47
C LYS A 183 14.26 -21.48 -10.12
N LEU A 184 14.85 -20.86 -9.10
CA LEU A 184 14.59 -19.46 -8.73
C LEU A 184 14.99 -18.48 -9.85
N SER A 185 16.13 -18.72 -10.50
CA SER A 185 16.58 -17.99 -11.69
C SER A 185 15.56 -18.09 -12.84
N ARG A 186 15.06 -19.29 -13.14
CA ARG A 186 14.04 -19.49 -14.18
C ARG A 186 12.71 -18.81 -13.82
N MET A 187 12.28 -18.92 -12.57
CA MET A 187 11.04 -18.29 -12.11
C MET A 187 11.16 -16.77 -12.12
N ASN A 188 12.31 -16.22 -11.70
CA ASN A 188 12.62 -14.80 -11.79
C ASN A 188 12.63 -14.32 -13.26
N LYS A 189 13.20 -15.10 -14.19
CA LYS A 189 13.18 -14.77 -15.62
C LYS A 189 11.76 -14.72 -16.19
N ASN A 190 10.87 -15.60 -15.76
CA ASN A 190 9.47 -15.59 -16.19
C ASN A 190 8.69 -14.43 -15.56
N ILE A 191 8.95 -14.11 -14.29
CA ILE A 191 8.36 -12.95 -13.60
C ILE A 191 8.82 -11.64 -14.26
N VAL A 192 10.12 -11.49 -14.54
CA VAL A 192 10.68 -10.32 -15.22
C VAL A 192 10.10 -10.17 -16.62
N ARG A 193 9.95 -11.27 -17.38
CA ARG A 193 9.24 -11.24 -18.68
C ARG A 193 7.78 -10.83 -18.54
N GLY A 194 7.09 -11.32 -17.50
CA GLY A 194 5.72 -10.93 -17.20
C GLY A 194 5.60 -9.43 -16.89
N ILE A 195 6.49 -8.90 -16.04
CA ILE A 195 6.56 -7.47 -15.72
C ILE A 195 6.85 -6.65 -16.98
N MET A 196 7.75 -7.11 -17.85
CA MET A 196 8.09 -6.42 -19.10
C MET A 196 6.93 -6.39 -20.12
N LEU A 197 6.16 -7.47 -20.21
CA LEU A 197 4.99 -7.51 -21.09
C LEU A 197 3.84 -6.66 -20.51
N PHE A 198 3.65 -6.70 -19.20
CA PHE A 198 2.66 -5.88 -18.51
C PHE A 198 2.99 -4.39 -18.58
N SER A 199 4.27 -4.02 -18.44
CA SER A 199 4.75 -2.64 -18.61
C SER A 199 4.51 -2.12 -20.02
N LEU A 200 4.82 -2.93 -21.03
CA LEU A 200 4.56 -2.62 -22.43
C LEU A 200 3.06 -2.42 -22.69
N ALA A 201 2.21 -3.31 -22.16
CA ALA A 201 0.76 -3.20 -22.32
C ALA A 201 0.23 -1.91 -21.68
N ILE A 202 0.69 -1.56 -20.48
CA ILE A 202 0.32 -0.31 -19.81
C ILE A 202 0.76 0.90 -20.62
N PHE A 203 1.99 0.92 -21.12
CA PHE A 203 2.51 2.01 -21.94
C PHE A 203 1.69 2.20 -23.22
N VAL A 204 1.30 1.11 -23.88
CA VAL A 204 0.44 1.16 -25.07
C VAL A 204 -0.95 1.71 -24.72
N LEU A 205 -1.54 1.28 -23.60
CA LEU A 205 -2.85 1.78 -23.15
C LEU A 205 -2.81 3.27 -22.78
N THR A 206 -1.76 3.74 -22.10
CA THR A 206 -1.62 5.15 -21.72
C THR A 206 -1.33 6.03 -22.94
N ALA A 207 -0.43 5.60 -23.83
CA ALA A 207 -0.17 6.31 -25.09
C ALA A 207 -1.43 6.37 -25.97
N GLY A 208 -2.18 5.28 -26.07
CA GLY A 208 -3.47 5.24 -26.77
C GLY A 208 -4.49 6.20 -26.18
N ARG A 209 -4.52 6.35 -24.84
CA ARG A 209 -5.39 7.32 -24.16
C ARG A 209 -4.99 8.76 -24.49
N ILE A 210 -3.70 9.08 -24.45
CA ILE A 210 -3.20 10.42 -24.78
C ILE A 210 -3.54 10.78 -26.23
N ALA A 211 -3.31 9.85 -27.17
CA ALA A 211 -3.67 10.05 -28.57
C ALA A 211 -5.17 10.27 -28.76
N LYS A 212 -6.01 9.49 -28.06
CA LYS A 212 -7.47 9.63 -28.11
C LYS A 212 -7.95 10.96 -27.52
N ILE A 213 -7.38 11.41 -26.40
CA ILE A 213 -7.68 12.72 -25.80
C ILE A 213 -7.29 13.84 -26.77
N HIS A 214 -6.11 13.76 -27.37
CA HIS A 214 -5.62 14.79 -28.29
C HIS A 214 -6.48 14.89 -29.56
N SER A 215 -6.83 13.75 -30.16
CA SER A 215 -7.73 13.72 -31.32
C SER A 215 -9.11 14.27 -30.98
N ASN A 216 -9.65 13.95 -29.80
CA ASN A 216 -10.98 14.40 -29.40
C ASN A 216 -11.00 15.88 -29.01
N SER A 217 -9.92 16.40 -28.41
CA SER A 217 -9.79 17.84 -28.14
C SER A 217 -9.75 18.65 -29.44
N GLN A 218 -9.06 18.16 -30.47
CA GLN A 218 -9.01 18.82 -31.78
C GLN A 218 -10.38 18.86 -32.45
N SER A 219 -11.23 17.83 -32.28
CA SER A 219 -12.57 17.83 -32.86
C SER A 219 -13.58 18.69 -32.10
N ILE A 220 -13.40 18.86 -30.78
CA ILE A 220 -14.34 19.61 -29.92
C ILE A 220 -14.07 21.12 -29.97
N LEU A 221 -12.81 21.55 -30.05
CA LEU A 221 -12.41 22.96 -30.15
C LEU A 221 -13.21 23.78 -31.19
N PRO A 222 -13.30 23.36 -32.47
CA PRO A 222 -14.05 24.14 -33.47
C PRO A 222 -15.57 24.15 -33.22
N GLN A 223 -16.12 23.14 -32.54
CA GLN A 223 -17.54 23.12 -32.17
C GLN A 223 -17.82 24.07 -31.00
N MET A 224 -16.88 24.18 -30.06
CA MET A 224 -16.93 25.16 -28.96
C MET A 224 -16.82 26.58 -29.49
N GLU A 225 -15.86 26.86 -30.39
CA GLU A 225 -15.69 28.18 -31.02
C GLU A 225 -16.96 28.59 -31.77
N ALA A 226 -17.53 27.70 -32.59
CA ALA A 226 -18.77 27.97 -33.32
C ALA A 226 -20.00 28.18 -32.41
N CYS A 227 -20.02 27.58 -31.21
CA CYS A 227 -21.06 27.80 -30.22
C CYS A 227 -20.93 29.19 -29.55
N MET A 228 -19.71 29.55 -29.14
CA MET A 228 -19.41 30.84 -28.53
C MET A 228 -19.64 32.01 -29.51
N ASP A 229 -19.28 31.83 -30.79
CA ASP A 229 -19.52 32.84 -31.83
C ASP A 229 -21.02 33.10 -32.07
N LYS A 230 -21.88 32.13 -31.75
CA LYS A 230 -23.35 32.28 -31.80
C LYS A 230 -23.94 32.84 -30.50
N GLY A 231 -23.11 33.15 -29.51
CA GLY A 231 -23.53 33.62 -28.19
C GLY A 231 -24.06 32.52 -27.27
N GLY A 232 -23.82 31.24 -27.60
CA GLY A 232 -24.18 30.11 -26.75
C GLY A 232 -23.16 29.86 -25.65
N THR A 233 -23.61 29.20 -24.59
CA THR A 233 -22.80 28.73 -23.47
C THR A 233 -22.29 27.31 -23.70
N ALA A 234 -20.97 27.14 -23.63
CA ALA A 234 -20.32 25.84 -23.78
C ALA A 234 -20.28 25.11 -22.42
N VAL A 235 -21.01 24.00 -22.30
CA VAL A 235 -20.95 23.12 -21.12
C VAL A 235 -20.10 21.89 -21.47
N VAL A 236 -19.03 21.69 -20.71
CA VAL A 236 -18.14 20.52 -20.85
C VAL A 236 -18.41 19.57 -19.70
N GLU A 237 -19.04 18.44 -20.01
CA GLU A 237 -19.26 17.38 -19.03
C GLU A 237 -18.08 16.41 -19.03
N SER A 238 -17.45 16.25 -17.86
CA SER A 238 -16.48 15.18 -17.65
C SER A 238 -17.20 13.85 -17.57
N GLY A 239 -17.08 13.03 -18.60
CA GLY A 239 -17.55 11.65 -18.57
C GLY A 239 -16.69 10.75 -17.67
N SER A 240 -17.15 9.51 -17.47
CA SER A 240 -16.57 8.52 -16.55
C SER A 240 -15.08 8.22 -16.82
N LEU A 241 -14.43 7.44 -15.94
CA LEU A 241 -13.00 7.11 -15.95
C LEU A 241 -12.43 6.68 -17.33
N TRP A 242 -13.30 6.20 -18.23
CA TRP A 242 -13.00 5.75 -19.59
C TRP A 242 -13.71 6.52 -20.72
N SER A 243 -14.60 7.48 -20.42
CA SER A 243 -15.36 8.18 -21.46
C SER A 243 -14.80 9.58 -21.76
N LEU A 244 -14.90 9.95 -23.03
CA LEU A 244 -14.49 11.25 -23.55
C LEU A 244 -15.38 12.36 -22.96
N THR A 245 -14.81 13.56 -22.81
CA THR A 245 -15.55 14.79 -22.49
C THR A 245 -16.67 14.97 -23.51
N LYS A 246 -17.90 15.13 -23.03
CA LYS A 246 -19.04 15.47 -23.89
C LYS A 246 -19.20 16.98 -23.89
N PHE A 247 -19.46 17.51 -25.08
CA PHE A 247 -19.70 18.92 -25.30
C PHE A 247 -21.18 19.14 -25.62
N THR A 248 -21.82 20.04 -24.90
CA THR A 248 -23.18 20.53 -25.17
C THR A 248 -23.15 22.04 -25.28
N CYS A 249 -23.84 22.58 -26.28
CA CYS A 249 -24.02 24.01 -26.50
C CYS A 249 -25.43 24.37 -26.06
N GLU A 250 -25.54 25.21 -25.02
CA GLU A 250 -26.81 25.76 -24.50
C GLU A 250 -26.98 27.22 -24.91
#